data_AF-W0GRX3-F1
#
_entry.id   AF-W0GRX3-F1
#
_cell.length_a   1.000
_cell.length_b   1.000
_cell.length_c   1.000
_cell.angle_alpha   90.00
_cell.angle_beta   90.00
_cell.angle_gamma   90.00
#
_symmetry.space_group_name_H-M   'P 1'
#
loop_
_entity.id
_entity.type
_entity.pdbx_description
1 polymer ?
#
loop_
_entity_poly.entity_id
_entity_poly.type
_entity_poly.pdbx_seq_one_letter_code
_entity_poly.pdbx_strand_id
1 'polypeptide(L)'
;MRALLLLLLSAMPASAVPLPLVCEVTSEEVPTISIRLEERTPMALRGVLIQEDKRLGIFMSSKPKQYRQTTWSFFTKDAANSGTALLFENDLVWNPHKRVPKSQDVNRVIFVGLDSALLFWRTEEFAPNRELLKAAAGFWSISEQCLGGRIVRG
;
A
#
# COMPACT_ATOMS: atom_id res chain seq x y z
N MET A 1 44.53 -48.64 -7.05
CA MET A 1 43.55 -48.15 -6.06
C MET A 1 43.55 -46.62 -6.07
N ARG A 2 42.38 -46.03 -5.76
CA ARG A 2 42.07 -44.60 -5.62
C ARG A 2 41.49 -43.92 -6.87
N ALA A 3 40.21 -44.22 -7.08
CA ALA A 3 39.28 -43.38 -7.82
C ALA A 3 39.12 -42.04 -7.07
N LEU A 4 39.29 -40.93 -7.79
CA LEU A 4 38.94 -39.59 -7.33
C LEU A 4 37.45 -39.36 -7.62
N LEU A 5 36.60 -39.41 -6.59
CA LEU A 5 35.21 -38.97 -6.66
C LEU A 5 35.17 -37.46 -6.39
N LEU A 6 34.99 -36.66 -7.43
CA LEU A 6 34.68 -35.23 -7.31
C LEU A 6 33.17 -35.08 -7.12
N LEU A 7 32.75 -34.77 -5.89
CA LEU A 7 31.39 -34.42 -5.51
C LEU A 7 31.03 -33.05 -6.10
N LEU A 8 30.25 -33.05 -7.18
CA LEU A 8 29.51 -31.89 -7.67
C LEU A 8 28.39 -31.56 -6.67
N LEU A 9 28.61 -30.60 -5.77
CA LEU A 9 27.54 -29.91 -5.06
C LEU A 9 26.84 -28.98 -6.04
N SER A 10 25.77 -29.46 -6.66
CA SER A 10 24.79 -28.63 -7.34
C SER A 10 24.10 -27.75 -6.29
N ALA A 11 24.56 -26.50 -6.15
CA ALA A 11 23.81 -25.47 -5.45
C ALA A 11 22.48 -25.30 -6.19
N MET A 12 21.40 -25.83 -5.63
CA MET A 12 20.06 -25.53 -6.13
C MET A 12 19.87 -24.01 -6.00
N PRO A 13 19.45 -23.31 -7.06
CA PRO A 13 19.11 -21.91 -6.93
C PRO A 13 18.00 -21.81 -5.90
N ALA A 14 18.24 -21.06 -4.83
CA ALA A 14 17.20 -20.74 -3.86
C ALA A 14 16.06 -20.09 -4.64
N SER A 15 14.97 -20.84 -4.86
CA SER A 15 13.77 -20.32 -5.50
C SER A 15 13.26 -19.21 -4.59
N ALA A 16 13.38 -17.97 -5.06
CA ALA A 16 12.84 -16.82 -4.34
C ALA A 16 11.32 -17.01 -4.27
N VAL A 17 10.80 -17.27 -3.07
CA VAL A 17 9.35 -17.35 -2.84
C VAL A 17 8.77 -16.01 -3.26
N PRO A 18 7.84 -15.96 -4.24
CA PRO A 18 7.20 -14.72 -4.63
C PRO A 18 6.55 -14.11 -3.39
N LEU A 19 6.97 -12.90 -3.03
CA LEU A 19 6.38 -12.20 -1.90
C LEU A 19 4.86 -12.15 -2.07
N PRO A 20 4.06 -12.47 -1.03
CA PRO A 20 2.62 -12.37 -1.13
C PRO A 20 2.25 -10.99 -1.67
N LEU A 21 1.55 -10.99 -2.80
CA LEU A 21 1.18 -9.78 -3.56
C LEU A 21 0.08 -9.01 -2.83
N VAL A 22 -0.79 -9.74 -2.13
CA VAL A 22 -1.92 -9.19 -1.39
C VAL A 22 -1.45 -8.58 -0.08
N CYS A 23 -1.64 -7.28 0.07
CA CYS A 23 -1.42 -6.57 1.32
C CYS A 23 -2.62 -5.68 1.61
N GLU A 24 -2.99 -5.61 2.88
CA GLU A 24 -4.13 -4.82 3.35
C GLU A 24 -3.63 -3.53 3.99
N VAL A 25 -4.35 -2.45 3.70
CA VAL A 25 -4.24 -1.18 4.41
C VAL A 25 -5.63 -0.89 4.98
N THR A 26 -5.78 -0.93 6.29
CA THR A 26 -7.10 -0.94 6.95
C THR A 26 -7.32 0.36 7.71
N SER A 27 -8.52 0.94 7.61
CA SER A 27 -8.84 2.13 8.39
C SER A 27 -8.85 1.82 9.88
N GLU A 28 -8.16 2.65 10.67
CA GLU A 28 -8.17 2.53 12.14
C GLU A 28 -9.51 3.01 12.73
N GLU A 29 -10.19 3.94 12.03
CA GLU A 29 -11.45 4.53 12.46
C GLU A 29 -12.66 3.67 12.13
N VAL A 30 -12.59 2.90 11.03
CA VAL A 30 -13.66 2.03 10.53
C VAL A 30 -13.03 0.74 9.96
N PRO A 31 -12.73 -0.28 10.80
CA PRO A 31 -11.98 -1.47 10.39
C PRO A 31 -12.62 -2.35 9.31
N THR A 32 -13.90 -2.14 9.01
CA THR A 32 -14.61 -2.81 7.89
C THR A 32 -14.28 -2.21 6.52
N ILE A 33 -13.49 -1.13 6.48
CA ILE A 33 -13.03 -0.47 5.27
C ILE A 33 -11.52 -0.69 5.13
N SER A 34 -11.13 -1.24 3.99
CA SER A 34 -9.73 -1.52 3.68
C SER A 34 -9.39 -1.22 2.23
N ILE A 35 -8.10 -1.04 1.98
CA ILE A 35 -7.51 -1.01 0.65
C ILE A 35 -6.71 -2.29 0.50
N ARG A 36 -7.18 -3.18 -0.37
CA ARG A 36 -6.47 -4.40 -0.74
C ARG A 36 -5.57 -4.09 -1.93
N LEU A 37 -4.27 -4.04 -1.69
CA LEU A 37 -3.25 -3.92 -2.74
C LEU A 37 -3.00 -5.31 -3.33
N GLU A 38 -3.17 -5.44 -4.64
CA GLU A 38 -3.20 -6.73 -5.36
C GLU A 38 -2.05 -6.86 -6.36
N GLU A 39 -1.51 -5.73 -6.83
CA GLU A 39 -0.52 -5.68 -7.90
C GLU A 39 0.64 -4.75 -7.55
N ARG A 40 1.87 -5.19 -7.83
CA ARG A 40 3.08 -4.38 -7.71
C ARG A 40 3.60 -4.02 -9.10
N THR A 41 3.63 -2.74 -9.41
CA THR A 41 4.30 -2.20 -10.60
C THR A 41 5.66 -1.61 -10.20
N PRO A 42 6.58 -1.34 -11.15
CA PRO A 42 7.88 -0.72 -10.83
C PRO A 42 7.79 0.62 -10.09
N MET A 43 6.65 1.32 -10.17
CA MET A 43 6.47 2.67 -9.65
C MET A 43 5.33 2.83 -8.64
N ALA A 44 4.47 1.82 -8.48
CA ALA A 44 3.26 1.91 -7.68
C ALA A 44 2.77 0.55 -7.19
N LEU A 45 2.04 0.56 -6.09
CA LEU A 45 1.14 -0.52 -5.70
C LEU A 45 -0.26 -0.17 -6.21
N ARG A 46 -0.96 -1.16 -6.77
CA ARG A 46 -2.32 -1.02 -7.27
C ARG A 46 -3.22 -2.02 -6.56
N GLY A 47 -4.44 -1.59 -6.28
CA GLY A 47 -5.40 -2.34 -5.51
C GLY A 47 -6.80 -1.78 -5.65
N VAL A 48 -7.62 -2.07 -4.65
CA VAL A 48 -9.03 -1.71 -4.60
C VAL A 48 -9.42 -1.23 -3.22
N LEU A 49 -10.26 -0.20 -3.17
CA LEU A 49 -10.92 0.22 -1.93
C LEU A 49 -12.15 -0.66 -1.73
N ILE A 50 -12.27 -1.27 -0.56
CA ILE A 50 -13.30 -2.23 -0.18
C ILE A 50 -14.03 -1.70 1.05
N GLN A 51 -15.36 -1.78 1.03
CA GLN A 51 -16.23 -1.61 2.20
C GLN A 51 -17.23 -2.76 2.20
N GLU A 52 -17.31 -3.52 3.29
CA GLU A 52 -18.27 -4.63 3.43
C GLU A 52 -18.23 -5.60 2.23
N ASP A 53 -17.02 -6.01 1.84
CA ASP A 53 -16.73 -6.87 0.67
C ASP A 53 -17.11 -6.27 -0.70
N LYS A 54 -17.68 -5.06 -0.74
CA LYS A 54 -17.95 -4.34 -1.99
C LYS A 54 -16.74 -3.53 -2.43
N ARG A 55 -16.32 -3.76 -3.67
CA ARG A 55 -15.32 -2.93 -4.36
C ARG A 55 -15.91 -1.57 -4.73
N LEU A 56 -15.30 -0.50 -4.24
CA LEU A 56 -15.72 0.88 -4.50
C LEU A 56 -14.96 1.54 -5.66
N GLY A 57 -13.71 1.12 -5.91
CA GLY A 57 -12.89 1.67 -6.99
C GLY A 57 -11.49 1.08 -7.04
N ILE A 58 -10.66 1.61 -7.93
CA ILE A 58 -9.24 1.27 -8.05
C ILE A 58 -8.45 2.27 -7.20
N PHE A 59 -7.59 1.74 -6.34
CA PHE A 59 -6.65 2.54 -5.56
C PHE A 59 -5.22 2.31 -6.05
N MET A 60 -4.42 3.36 -6.08
CA MET A 60 -3.00 3.28 -6.39
C MET A 60 -2.19 4.11 -5.40
N SER A 61 -1.05 3.59 -4.97
CA SER A 61 -0.05 4.34 -4.20
C SER A 61 1.28 4.31 -4.95
N SER A 62 1.95 5.46 -5.09
CA SER A 62 3.29 5.48 -5.64
C SER A 62 4.30 4.86 -4.67
N LYS A 63 5.45 4.45 -5.21
CA LYS A 63 6.57 3.99 -4.40
C LYS A 63 7.18 5.20 -3.64
N PRO A 64 7.43 5.07 -2.32
CA PRO A 64 8.15 6.10 -1.57
C PRO A 64 9.55 6.33 -2.15
N LYS A 65 9.95 7.60 -2.32
CA LYS A 65 11.24 8.01 -2.89
C LYS A 65 11.91 9.09 -2.04
N GLN A 66 13.24 9.15 -2.09
CA GLN A 66 14.02 10.10 -1.30
C GLN A 66 13.70 11.58 -1.59
N TYR A 67 13.28 11.90 -2.82
CA TYR A 67 13.11 13.28 -3.28
C TYR A 67 11.67 13.61 -3.69
N ARG A 68 10.71 12.72 -3.43
CA ARG A 68 9.30 12.93 -3.77
C ARG A 68 8.41 12.33 -2.70
N GLN A 69 7.35 13.07 -2.37
CA GLN A 69 6.30 12.57 -1.50
C GLN A 69 5.64 11.34 -2.13
N THR A 70 5.23 10.41 -1.27
CA THR A 70 4.36 9.31 -1.68
C THR A 70 3.01 9.91 -2.04
N THR A 71 2.40 9.38 -3.09
CA THR A 71 1.12 9.87 -3.63
C THR A 71 0.12 8.74 -3.65
N TRP A 72 -1.15 9.08 -3.47
CA TRP A 72 -2.26 8.17 -3.72
C TRP A 72 -3.07 8.66 -4.92
N SER A 73 -3.74 7.73 -5.59
CA SER A 73 -4.74 8.00 -6.62
C SER A 73 -5.91 7.05 -6.44
N PHE A 74 -7.13 7.55 -6.62
CA PHE A 74 -8.35 6.75 -6.57
C PHE A 74 -9.17 6.99 -7.83
N PHE A 75 -9.66 5.91 -8.42
CA PHE A 75 -10.38 5.92 -9.70
C PHE A 75 -11.66 5.11 -9.58
N THR A 76 -12.73 5.65 -10.13
CA THR A 76 -13.99 4.96 -10.41
C THR A 76 -14.25 5.03 -11.90
N LYS A 77 -15.43 4.57 -12.34
CA LYS A 77 -15.85 4.76 -13.73
C LYS A 77 -16.03 6.23 -14.08
N ASP A 78 -16.48 7.04 -13.12
CA ASP A 78 -17.01 8.38 -13.37
C ASP A 78 -16.12 9.50 -12.81
N ALA A 79 -15.14 9.16 -11.96
CA ALA A 79 -14.28 10.15 -11.32
C ALA A 79 -12.87 9.61 -11.03
N ALA A 80 -11.92 10.53 -10.93
CA ALA A 80 -10.55 10.25 -10.53
C ALA A 80 -9.99 11.42 -9.70
N ASN A 81 -9.23 11.11 -8.65
CA ASN A 81 -8.53 12.12 -7.87
C ASN A 81 -7.23 11.55 -7.31
N SER A 82 -6.32 12.43 -6.88
CA SER A 82 -5.03 12.05 -6.34
C SER A 82 -4.55 13.06 -5.32
N GLY A 83 -3.71 12.61 -4.40
CA GLY A 83 -3.17 13.46 -3.34
C GLY A 83 -1.88 12.91 -2.75
N THR A 84 -1.49 13.45 -1.61
CA THR A 84 -0.29 13.04 -0.88
C THR A 84 -0.62 11.96 0.12
N ALA A 85 0.21 10.93 0.20
CA ALA A 85 0.17 9.92 1.25
C ALA A 85 1.30 10.19 2.24
N LEU A 86 0.96 10.51 3.48
CA LEU A 86 1.93 10.71 4.57
C LEU A 86 2.14 9.37 5.27
N LEU A 87 3.38 8.89 5.29
CA LEU A 87 3.75 7.60 5.88
C LEU A 87 4.31 7.80 7.28
N PHE A 88 4.08 6.81 8.14
CA PHE A 88 4.48 6.85 9.55
C PHE A 88 5.06 5.51 10.00
N GLU A 89 6.03 5.58 10.91
CA GLU A 89 6.34 4.49 11.84
C GLU A 89 5.71 4.86 13.19
N ASN A 90 4.63 4.18 13.55
CA ASN A 90 3.79 4.51 14.68
C ASN A 90 3.29 5.96 14.60
N ASP A 91 3.82 6.85 15.44
CA ASP A 91 3.44 8.27 15.48
C ASP A 91 4.52 9.18 14.87
N LEU A 92 5.60 8.60 14.32
CA LEU A 92 6.69 9.35 13.71
C LEU A 92 6.50 9.43 12.19
N VAL A 93 6.41 10.66 11.67
CA VAL A 93 6.36 10.92 10.24
C VAL A 93 7.64 10.40 9.57
N TRP A 94 7.47 9.58 8.54
CA TRP A 94 8.55 9.15 7.68
C TRP A 94 9.07 10.33 6.87
N ASN A 95 10.33 10.67 7.11
CA ASN A 95 11.03 11.69 6.36
C ASN A 95 12.06 11.02 5.44
N PRO A 96 11.92 11.18 4.12
CA PRO A 96 12.81 10.53 3.15
C PRO A 96 14.29 10.93 3.27
N HIS A 97 14.61 12.06 3.91
CA HIS A 97 15.97 12.52 4.15
C HIS A 97 16.56 12.07 5.49
N LYS A 98 15.74 11.54 6.40
CA LYS A 98 16.21 11.02 7.69
C LYS A 98 16.63 9.56 7.56
N ARG A 99 17.53 9.14 8.44
CA ARG A 99 17.96 7.73 8.54
C ARG A 99 16.88 6.82 9.13
N VAL A 100 16.00 7.37 9.95
CA VAL A 100 14.88 6.70 10.62
C VAL A 100 13.64 7.61 10.66
N PRO A 101 12.42 7.05 10.57
CA PRO A 101 12.15 5.67 10.17
C PRO A 101 12.61 5.40 8.73
N LYS A 102 12.97 4.16 8.40
CA LYS A 102 13.22 3.78 6.99
C LYS A 102 11.89 3.48 6.32
N SER A 103 11.86 3.49 4.98
CA SER A 103 10.61 3.24 4.25
C SER A 103 10.03 1.86 4.54
N GLN A 104 10.85 0.86 4.87
CA GLN A 104 10.35 -0.47 5.23
C GLN A 104 9.79 -0.58 6.66
N ASP A 105 10.05 0.42 7.50
CA ASP A 105 9.61 0.44 8.89
C ASP A 105 8.23 1.13 9.02
N VAL A 106 7.67 1.65 7.91
CA VAL A 106 6.38 2.34 7.91
C VAL A 106 5.24 1.34 8.10
N ASN A 107 4.35 1.63 9.05
CA ASN A 107 3.22 0.80 9.42
C ASN A 107 1.89 1.56 9.43
N ARG A 108 1.90 2.88 9.19
CA ARG A 108 0.69 3.72 9.14
C ARG A 108 0.75 4.74 8.02
N VAL A 109 -0.42 5.17 7.53
CA VAL A 109 -0.56 6.18 6.48
C VAL A 109 -1.78 7.08 6.69
N ILE A 110 -1.65 8.34 6.30
CA ILE A 110 -2.77 9.26 6.06
C ILE A 110 -2.83 9.59 4.57
N PHE A 111 -4.01 9.42 3.96
CA PHE A 111 -4.28 9.85 2.58
C PHE A 111 -4.86 11.26 2.59
N VAL A 112 -3.97 12.26 2.51
CA VAL A 112 -4.34 13.68 2.64
C VAL A 112 -5.35 14.06 1.56
N GLY A 113 -6.53 14.51 1.99
CA GLY A 113 -7.62 14.99 1.13
C GLY A 113 -8.46 13.90 0.46
N LEU A 114 -8.32 12.63 0.85
CA LEU A 114 -9.14 11.54 0.30
C LEU A 114 -10.62 11.72 0.65
N ASP A 115 -10.91 12.06 1.91
CA ASP A 115 -12.26 12.38 2.40
C ASP A 115 -12.93 13.47 1.56
N SER A 116 -12.20 14.56 1.31
CA SER A 116 -12.68 15.68 0.52
C SER A 116 -12.93 15.23 -0.93
N ALA A 117 -12.03 14.44 -1.51
CA ALA A 117 -12.21 13.90 -2.86
C ALA A 117 -13.49 13.06 -2.97
N LEU A 118 -13.74 12.16 -2.00
CA LEU A 118 -14.94 11.33 -1.96
C LEU A 118 -16.21 12.15 -1.72
N LEU A 119 -16.14 13.15 -0.84
CA LEU A 119 -17.27 14.06 -0.55
C LEU A 119 -17.71 14.85 -1.78
N PHE A 120 -16.78 15.28 -2.63
CA PHE A 120 -17.11 16.02 -3.86
C PHE A 120 -17.74 15.15 -4.94
N TRP A 121 -17.61 13.83 -4.84
CA TRP A 121 -18.26 12.89 -5.76
C TRP A 121 -19.68 12.63 -5.28
N ARG A 122 -20.63 13.37 -5.85
CA ARG A 122 -22.06 13.33 -5.50
C ARG A 122 -22.78 12.06 -6.00
N THR A 123 -22.16 10.89 -5.91
CA THR A 123 -22.83 9.60 -6.10
C THR A 123 -23.27 9.04 -4.75
N GLU A 124 -24.22 8.10 -4.77
CA GLU A 124 -24.78 7.51 -3.55
C GLU A 124 -23.75 6.69 -2.75
N GLU A 125 -22.69 6.21 -3.39
CA GLU A 125 -21.65 5.41 -2.74
C GLU A 125 -20.69 6.24 -1.88
N PHE A 126 -20.49 7.53 -2.20
CA PHE A 126 -19.41 8.34 -1.63
C PHE A 126 -19.92 9.47 -0.74
N ALA A 127 -20.50 10.53 -1.31
CA ALA A 127 -20.86 11.73 -0.56
C ALA A 127 -21.76 11.50 0.68
N PRO A 128 -22.80 10.63 0.66
CA PRO A 128 -23.63 10.38 1.84
C PRO A 128 -23.03 9.33 2.81
N ASN A 129 -21.96 8.64 2.43
CA ASN A 129 -21.39 7.52 3.18
C ASN A 129 -20.45 8.00 4.29
N ARG A 130 -21.01 8.28 5.47
CA ARG A 130 -20.27 8.85 6.61
C ARG A 130 -19.12 7.99 7.10
N GLU A 131 -19.31 6.67 7.14
CA GLU A 131 -18.26 5.74 7.56
C GLU A 131 -17.07 5.79 6.59
N LEU A 132 -17.34 5.85 5.29
CA LEU A 132 -16.29 5.98 4.29
C LEU A 132 -15.55 7.32 4.39
N LEU A 133 -16.26 8.42 4.60
CA LEU A 133 -15.65 9.74 4.81
C LEU A 133 -14.81 9.77 6.10
N LYS A 134 -15.30 9.16 7.17
CA LYS A 134 -14.58 9.02 8.44
C LYS A 134 -13.30 8.22 8.26
N ALA A 135 -13.38 7.07 7.59
CA ALA A 135 -12.22 6.24 7.27
C ALA A 135 -11.19 6.99 6.42
N ALA A 136 -11.66 7.71 5.40
CA ALA A 136 -10.81 8.47 4.49
C ALA A 136 -10.08 9.64 5.14
N ALA A 137 -10.66 10.24 6.20
CA ALA A 137 -10.05 11.35 6.94
C ALA A 137 -9.03 10.86 8.01
N GLY A 138 -9.05 9.58 8.36
CA GLY A 138 -8.30 9.02 9.47
C GLY A 138 -6.97 8.37 9.09
N PHE A 139 -6.36 7.75 10.10
CA PHE A 139 -5.20 6.88 9.91
C PHE A 139 -5.60 5.52 9.35
N TRP A 140 -4.68 4.96 8.57
CA TRP A 140 -4.77 3.61 8.07
C TRP A 140 -3.56 2.81 8.50
N SER A 141 -3.80 1.64 9.06
CA SER A 141 -2.77 0.67 9.42
C SER A 141 -2.35 -0.12 8.18
N ILE A 142 -1.04 -0.19 7.94
CA ILE A 142 -0.42 -0.94 6.87
C ILE A 142 -0.04 -2.31 7.42
N SER A 143 -0.59 -3.37 6.85
CA SER A 143 -0.28 -4.74 7.27
C SER A 143 1.20 -5.10 7.06
N GLU A 144 1.75 -5.97 7.91
CA GLU A 144 3.16 -6.39 7.82
C GLU A 144 3.48 -7.07 6.47
N GLN A 145 2.47 -7.69 5.84
CA GLN A 145 2.55 -8.29 4.51
C GLN A 145 2.85 -7.27 3.40
N CYS A 146 2.62 -5.97 3.66
CA CYS A 146 2.95 -4.90 2.74
C CYS A 146 4.47 -4.66 2.62
N LEU A 147 5.26 -5.13 3.60
CA LEU A 147 6.72 -5.00 3.65
C LEU A 147 7.21 -3.57 3.40
N GLY A 148 6.48 -2.57 3.92
CA GLY A 148 6.72 -1.14 3.70
C GLY A 148 6.86 -0.73 2.23
N GLY A 149 6.15 -1.41 1.32
CA GLY A 149 6.18 -1.11 -0.12
C GLY A 149 7.44 -1.59 -0.85
N ARG A 150 8.16 -2.59 -0.34
CA ARG A 150 9.26 -3.23 -1.08
C ARG A 150 8.74 -3.83 -2.39
N ILE A 151 9.21 -3.28 -3.50
CA ILE A 151 9.30 -4.01 -4.77
C ILE A 151 10.60 -4.78 -4.69
N VAL A 152 10.56 -6.07 -4.40
CA VAL A 152 11.69 -6.93 -4.73
C VAL A 152 11.68 -7.04 -6.25
N ARG A 153 12.74 -6.57 -6.91
CA ARG A 153 12.95 -6.91 -8.32
C ARG A 153 13.12 -8.42 -8.35
N GLY A 154 12.22 -9.10 -9.05
CA GLY A 154 12.45 -10.49 -9.46
C GLY A 154 13.71 -10.60 -10.30
#